data_AF-A0A0B0PIB2-F1
#
_entry.id   AF-A0A0B0PIB2-F1
#
_cell.length_a   1.000
_cell.length_b   1.000
_cell.length_c   1.000
_cell.angle_alpha   90.00
_cell.angle_beta   90.00
_cell.angle_gamma   90.00
#
_symmetry.space_group_name_H-M   'P 1'
#
loop_
_entity.id
_entity.type
_entity.pdbx_description
1 polymer ?
#
loop_
_entity_poly.entity_id
_entity_poly.type
_entity_poly.pdbx_seq_one_letter_code
_entity_poly.pdbx_strand_id
1 'polypeptide(L)' 'MSQATSSLTLVRDPYGILQAVKVLDSMSEQVLEASPLYFFSLKLLLNKDKRIMVFSINPKIRALWLKTEMKDS' A
#
# COMPACT_ATOMS: atom_id res chain seq x y z
N MET A 1 25.77 -24.27 10.81
CA MET A 1 24.36 -23.90 10.55
C MET A 1 23.94 -22.96 11.69
N SER A 2 24.10 -21.65 11.52
CA SER A 2 23.65 -20.68 12.53
C SER A 2 22.26 -20.20 12.14
N GLN A 3 21.26 -20.59 12.94
CA GLN A 3 19.91 -20.08 12.83
C GLN A 3 19.92 -18.63 13.30
N ALA A 4 20.05 -17.71 12.34
CA ALA A 4 19.86 -16.29 12.58
C ALA A 4 18.36 -16.04 12.80
N THR A 5 17.93 -16.16 14.05
CA THR A 5 16.62 -15.68 14.49
C THR A 5 16.66 -14.16 14.36
N SER A 6 16.20 -13.65 13.21
CA SER A 6 15.94 -12.23 13.03
C SER A 6 14.89 -11.84 14.06
N SER A 7 15.32 -11.36 15.22
CA SER A 7 14.46 -10.66 16.16
C SER A 7 13.97 -9.44 15.42
N LEU A 8 12.81 -9.59 14.77
CA LEU A 8 12.03 -8.50 14.23
C LEU A 8 11.63 -7.68 15.44
N THR A 9 12.51 -6.79 15.89
CA THR A 9 12.09 -5.59 16.59
C THR A 9 11.06 -5.01 15.65
N LEU A 10 9.79 -5.20 16.02
CA LEU A 10 8.64 -4.65 15.34
C LEU A 10 8.87 -3.14 15.42
N VAL A 11 9.61 -2.60 14.45
CA VAL A 11 9.68 -1.16 14.22
C VAL A 11 8.22 -0.77 14.20
N ARG A 12 7.78 0.00 15.20
CA ARG A 12 6.40 0.46 15.33
C ARG A 12 6.00 0.91 13.94
N ASP A 13 5.13 0.13 13.32
CA ASP A 13 4.67 0.40 11.98
C ASP A 13 3.63 1.51 12.11
N PRO A 14 4.05 2.79 12.12
CA PRO A 14 3.24 3.88 12.65
C PRO A 14 2.04 4.16 11.75
N TYR A 15 2.03 3.54 10.58
CA TYR A 15 1.03 3.68 9.55
C TYR A 15 0.45 2.32 9.12
N GLY A 16 0.76 1.23 9.81
CA GLY A 16 0.25 -0.10 9.49
C GLY A 16 0.63 -0.61 8.10
N ILE A 17 1.76 -0.16 7.54
CA ILE A 17 2.30 -0.57 6.23
C ILE A 17 2.44 -2.08 6.12
N LEU A 18 3.14 -2.71 7.05
CA LEU A 18 3.40 -4.14 7.03
C LEU A 18 2.08 -4.93 7.15
N GLN A 19 1.14 -4.42 7.95
CA GLN A 19 -0.20 -5.00 8.05
C GLN A 19 -0.99 -4.82 6.74
N ALA A 20 -0.89 -3.66 6.10
CA ALA A 20 -1.55 -3.37 4.83
C ALA A 20 -0.97 -4.21 3.68
N VAL A 21 0.35 -4.41 3.62
CA VAL A 21 0.99 -5.36 2.67
C VAL A 21 0.44 -6.76 2.90
N LYS A 22 0.44 -7.25 4.15
CA LYS A 22 -0.08 -8.60 4.48
C LYS A 22 -1.54 -8.77 4.08
N VAL A 23 -2.37 -7.75 4.31
CA VAL A 23 -3.79 -7.78 3.91
C VAL A 23 -3.91 -7.77 2.38
N LEU A 24 -3.16 -6.92 1.67
CA LEU A 24 -3.15 -6.89 0.21
C LEU A 24 -2.70 -8.23 -0.39
N ASP A 25 -1.62 -8.81 0.13
CA ASP A 25 -1.11 -10.11 -0.31
C ASP A 25 -2.10 -11.25 -0.01
N SER A 26 -2.82 -11.18 1.12
CA SER A 26 -3.89 -12.15 1.42
C SER A 26 -5.11 -12.01 0.51
N MET A 27 -5.26 -10.85 -0.15
CA MET A 27 -6.31 -10.58 -1.12
C MET A 27 -5.86 -10.85 -2.56
N SER A 28 -4.64 -11.34 -2.80
CA SER A 28 -4.11 -11.58 -4.15
C SER A 28 -4.97 -12.55 -4.98
N GLU A 29 -5.68 -13.47 -4.32
CA GLU A 29 -6.66 -14.36 -4.96
C GLU A 29 -7.94 -13.63 -5.43
N GLN A 30 -8.28 -12.49 -4.81
CA GLN A 30 -9.48 -11.69 -5.12
C GLN A 30 -9.17 -10.43 -5.95
N VAL A 31 -7.97 -9.90 -5.78
CA VAL A 31 -7.43 -8.74 -6.47
C VAL A 31 -6.21 -9.25 -7.20
N LEU A 32 -6.33 -9.47 -8.52
CA LEU A 32 -5.20 -9.87 -9.35
C LEU A 32 -3.99 -9.00 -9.01
N GLU A 33 -2.83 -9.61 -8.75
CA GLU A 33 -1.58 -8.90 -8.43
C GLU A 33 -1.20 -7.90 -9.54
N ALA A 34 -1.67 -8.15 -10.77
CA ALA A 34 -1.54 -7.27 -11.92
C ALA A 34 -2.55 -6.10 -11.96
N SER A 35 -3.44 -6.00 -10.98
CA SER A 35 -4.47 -4.96 -11.00
C SER A 35 -3.82 -3.58 -10.78
N PRO A 36 -4.27 -2.55 -11.52
CA PRO A 36 -3.83 -1.17 -11.28
C PRO A 36 -4.03 -0.73 -9.82
N LEU A 37 -5.07 -1.25 -9.16
CA LEU A 37 -5.36 -1.02 -7.74
C LEU A 37 -4.29 -1.58 -6.81
N TYR A 38 -3.78 -2.80 -7.06
CA TYR A 38 -2.72 -3.42 -6.26
C TYR A 38 -1.42 -2.60 -6.38
N PHE A 39 -0.98 -2.33 -7.61
CA PHE A 39 0.23 -1.52 -7.85
C PHE A 39 0.11 -0.10 -7.29
N PHE A 40 -1.06 0.52 -7.45
CA PHE A 40 -1.32 1.85 -6.91
C PHE A 40 -1.25 1.85 -5.37
N SER A 41 -1.85 0.86 -4.71
CA SER A 41 -1.82 0.71 -3.25
C SER A 41 -0.37 0.53 -2.77
N LEU A 42 0.43 -0.28 -3.46
CA LEU A 42 1.86 -0.42 -3.18
C LEU A 42 2.63 0.90 -3.34
N LYS A 43 2.38 1.66 -4.43
CA LYS A 43 3.03 2.97 -4.67
C LYS A 43 2.72 3.97 -3.55
N LEU A 44 1.48 4.03 -3.07
CA LEU A 44 1.11 4.87 -1.92
C LEU A 44 1.75 4.40 -0.62
N LEU A 45 1.89 3.09 -0.47
CA LEU A 45 2.51 2.50 0.69
C LEU A 45 4.01 2.76 0.76
N LEU A 46 4.69 2.82 -0.37
CA LEU A 46 6.13 3.08 -0.41
C LEU A 46 6.46 4.59 -0.41
N ASN A 47 5.52 5.45 -0.81
CA ASN A 47 5.73 6.90 -0.89
C ASN A 47 4.99 7.65 0.23
N LYS A 48 5.74 8.08 1.25
CA LYS A 48 5.21 8.80 2.42
C LYS A 48 4.48 10.10 2.04
N ASP A 49 5.03 10.89 1.13
CA ASP A 49 4.47 12.19 0.76
C ASP A 49 3.16 12.03 0.00
N LYS A 50 3.12 11.11 -0.97
CA LYS A 50 1.88 10.74 -1.69
C LYS A 50 0.83 10.21 -0.73
N ARG A 51 1.22 9.43 0.28
CA ARG A 51 0.29 8.92 1.29
C ARG A 51 -0.34 10.04 2.12
N ILE A 52 0.49 10.96 2.63
CA ILE A 52 0.02 12.12 3.39
C ILE A 52 -0.94 12.95 2.54
N MET A 53 -0.55 13.21 1.29
CA MET A 53 -1.38 13.94 0.33
C MET A 53 -2.74 13.26 0.12
N VAL A 54 -2.77 11.95 -0.15
CA VAL A 54 -4.02 11.18 -0.35
C VAL A 54 -4.96 11.25 0.84
N PHE A 55 -4.41 11.20 2.07
CA PHE A 55 -5.23 11.30 3.28
C PHE A 55 -5.68 12.74 3.59
N SER A 56 -4.97 13.75 3.12
CA SER A 56 -5.35 15.16 3.28
C SER A 56 -6.41 15.67 2.29
N ILE A 57 -6.65 14.94 1.19
CA ILE A 57 -7.55 15.36 0.12
C ILE A 57 -8.98 14.90 0.38
N ASN A 58 -9.96 15.73 -0.02
CA ASN A 58 -11.38 15.39 0.05
C ASN A 58 -11.70 14.05 -0.67
N PRO A 59 -12.56 13.18 -0.12
CA PRO A 59 -12.88 11.87 -0.71
C PRO A 59 -13.30 11.91 -2.18
N LYS A 60 -14.03 12.94 -2.63
CA LYS A 60 -14.45 13.08 -4.05
C LYS A 60 -13.27 13.38 -4.96
N ILE A 61 -12.36 14.25 -4.53
CA ILE A 61 -11.15 14.61 -5.28
C ILE A 61 -10.20 13.41 -5.31
N ARG A 62 -10.07 12.69 -4.19
CA ARG A 62 -9.29 11.44 -4.11
C ARG A 62 -9.81 10.39 -5.10
N ALA A 63 -11.12 10.20 -5.20
CA ALA A 63 -11.72 9.28 -6.16
C ALA A 63 -11.44 9.69 -7.62
N LEU A 64 -11.47 10.99 -7.92
CA LEU A 64 -11.13 11.50 -9.24
C LEU A 64 -9.65 11.25 -9.58
N TRP A 65 -8.74 11.55 -8.64
CA TRP A 65 -7.31 11.32 -8.83
C TRP A 65 -6.98 9.84 -9.02
N LEU A 66 -7.59 8.96 -8.22
CA LEU A 66 -7.48 7.50 -8.37
C LEU A 66 -7.89 7.04 -9.77
N LYS A 67 -9.00 7.58 -10.27
CA LYS A 67 -9.51 7.24 -11.60
C LYS A 67 -8.54 7.67 -12.71
N THR A 68 -7.84 8.79 -12.55
CA THR A 68 -6.82 9.25 -13.50
C THR A 68 -5.58 8.35 -13.45
N GLU A 69 -5.03 8.11 -12.26
CA GLU A 69 -3.84 7.24 -12.09
C GLU A 69 -4.06 5.81 -12.62
N MET A 70 -5.28 5.27 -12.51
CA MET A 70 -5.61 3.95 -13.06
C MET A 70 -5.86 3.94 -14.58
N LYS A 71 -6.09 5.10 -15.19
CA LYS A 71 -6.28 5.25 -16.64
C LYS A 71 -4.96 5.40 -17.39
N ASP A 72 -3.97 5.95 -16.71
CA ASP A 72 -2.63 6.21 -17.22
C ASP A 72 -1.64 5.05 -16.93
N SER A 73 -2.11 3.98 -16.26
CA SER A 73 -1.34 2.80 -15.88
C SER A 73 -1.71 1.57 -16.69
#